data_AF-A0A8I6XNG5-F1
#
_entry.id   AF-A0A8I6XNG5-F1
#
_cell.length_a   1.000
_cell.length_b   1.000
_cell.length_c   1.000
_cell.angle_alpha   90.00
_cell.angle_beta   90.00
_cell.angle_gamma   90.00
#
_symmetry.space_group_name_H-M   'P 1'
#
loop_
_entity.id
_entity.type
_entity.pdbx_description
1 polymer ?
#
loop_
_entity_poly.entity_id
_entity_poly.type
_entity_poly.pdbx_seq_one_letter_code
_entity_poly.pdbx_strand_id
1 'polypeptide(L)'
;MFVKHDLSMSRLRGQGYDGASNMRGELNGFKKLVLDVNPYAFYVHCFAHQLQLVVVAVVMGVLAVSDFFGHTNKIVNMVSASCKRKDVLLQKYHDNLVVQLEHGEILSGKEQHQEISLARPDDTLWGSHHKTLIRFYQMWDSVVEVLHGISLDGADADDRGLASGLMINMESFEFVLILHLMLRVLGLTNDLSQALQQKDQNIVCAINMIVSVKSLLQKLRDDGWQPLLISTTNFCAARNIIVPNMDDNILARGYPRRSRKMVTCLHHYKVTIFNEVLDRNIAEMNNHLSETSTRLLKCIACLDPRDSFSNFGHDKLVELANIYSIDFSSQERYLLTDQLNIYIDVMKRSDEFLACDSLSSLALKLVQSRQHLVFPLVYRLIRLALTLLVATASLERVFSAMNIIKMDLRNKMGDDWLNDLMVCFVEREIFAKISDNQIMIHFHALKSRRGHLPPQTRVHYAITS
;
A
#
# COMPACT_ATOMS: atom_id res chain seq x y z
N MET A 1 -24.29 -13.68 3.59
CA MET A 1 -23.88 -13.56 2.18
C MET A 1 -24.00 -14.90 1.46
N PHE A 2 -23.18 -15.92 1.76
CA PHE A 2 -23.28 -17.24 1.12
C PHE A 2 -24.68 -17.87 1.17
N VAL A 3 -25.27 -17.96 2.37
CA VAL A 3 -26.65 -18.45 2.56
C VAL A 3 -27.70 -17.58 1.85
N LYS A 4 -27.49 -16.25 1.81
CA LYS A 4 -28.42 -15.31 1.15
C LYS A 4 -28.46 -15.51 -0.38
N HIS A 5 -27.39 -16.05 -0.95
CA HIS A 5 -27.21 -16.22 -2.40
C HIS A 5 -27.11 -17.70 -2.81
N ASP A 6 -27.51 -18.64 -1.93
CA ASP A 6 -27.42 -20.09 -2.17
C ASP A 6 -26.03 -20.59 -2.63
N LEU A 7 -24.97 -19.92 -2.15
CA LEU A 7 -23.59 -20.31 -2.42
C LEU A 7 -23.09 -21.27 -1.33
N SER A 8 -22.50 -22.40 -1.74
CA SER A 8 -21.94 -23.37 -0.80
C SER A 8 -20.55 -22.97 -0.29
N MET A 9 -20.39 -22.92 1.02
CA MET A 9 -19.08 -22.74 1.68
C MET A 9 -18.08 -23.85 1.34
N SER A 10 -18.56 -25.07 1.05
CA SER A 10 -17.68 -26.20 0.68
C SER A 10 -16.95 -26.00 -0.65
N ARG A 11 -17.42 -25.06 -1.50
CA ARG A 11 -16.79 -24.70 -2.78
C ARG A 11 -15.83 -23.51 -2.68
N LEU A 12 -15.69 -22.91 -1.50
CA LEU A 12 -14.70 -21.85 -1.28
C LEU A 12 -13.28 -22.43 -1.34
N ARG A 13 -12.37 -21.80 -2.09
CA ARG A 13 -10.99 -22.27 -2.29
C ARG A 13 -9.91 -21.24 -1.96
N GLY A 14 -10.34 -20.02 -1.68
CA GLY A 14 -9.47 -18.92 -1.33
C GLY A 14 -10.23 -17.88 -0.54
N GLN A 15 -9.52 -17.16 0.31
CA GLN A 15 -10.00 -15.97 0.98
C GLN A 15 -8.88 -14.93 1.01
N GLY A 16 -9.17 -13.69 0.61
CA GLY A 16 -8.19 -12.63 0.51
C GLY A 16 -8.70 -11.34 1.13
N TYR A 17 -8.04 -10.87 2.20
CA TYR A 17 -8.36 -9.62 2.90
C TYR A 17 -7.18 -9.17 3.78
N ASP A 18 -7.33 -8.02 4.45
CA ASP A 18 -6.30 -7.44 5.31
C ASP A 18 -6.01 -8.27 6.58
N GLY A 19 -5.04 -7.81 7.35
CA GLY A 19 -4.53 -8.47 8.54
C GLY A 19 -5.17 -7.99 9.84
N ALA A 20 -6.28 -7.25 9.77
CA ALA A 20 -6.91 -6.69 10.97
C ALA A 20 -7.21 -7.79 12.00
N SER A 21 -7.17 -7.46 13.29
CA SER A 21 -7.23 -8.46 14.38
C SER A 21 -8.51 -9.32 14.34
N ASN A 22 -9.64 -8.72 14.00
CA ASN A 22 -10.92 -9.39 13.77
C ASN A 22 -10.93 -10.28 12.52
N MET A 23 -10.09 -9.99 11.52
CA MET A 23 -9.97 -10.76 10.29
C MET A 23 -8.97 -11.92 10.44
N ARG A 24 -7.77 -11.65 10.93
CA ARG A 24 -6.64 -12.59 10.99
C ARG A 24 -6.55 -13.41 12.29
N GLY A 25 -7.20 -12.96 13.37
CA GLY A 25 -7.02 -13.50 14.72
C GLY A 25 -7.05 -15.04 14.82
N GLU A 26 -6.11 -15.60 15.57
CA GLU A 26 -5.90 -17.06 15.67
C GLU A 26 -6.96 -17.78 16.53
N LEU A 27 -7.71 -17.05 17.35
CA LEU A 27 -8.71 -17.62 18.25
C LEU A 27 -10.13 -17.43 17.73
N ASN A 28 -10.50 -16.19 17.39
CA ASN A 28 -11.85 -15.80 16.96
C ASN A 28 -11.85 -14.95 15.66
N GLY A 29 -10.74 -14.93 14.92
CA GLY A 29 -10.67 -14.17 13.67
C GLY A 29 -11.50 -14.82 12.58
N PHE A 30 -12.02 -14.01 11.66
CA PHE A 30 -12.81 -14.46 10.50
C PHE A 30 -12.10 -15.56 9.70
N LYS A 31 -10.78 -15.45 9.52
CA LYS A 31 -9.92 -16.48 8.92
C LYS A 31 -10.14 -17.85 9.53
N LYS A 32 -10.10 -17.93 10.86
CA LYS A 32 -10.26 -19.20 11.58
C LYS A 32 -11.67 -19.73 11.42
N LEU A 33 -12.69 -18.88 11.58
CA LEU A 33 -14.09 -19.28 11.40
C LEU A 33 -14.34 -19.89 10.02
N VAL A 34 -13.74 -19.32 8.97
CA VAL A 34 -13.82 -19.86 7.61
C VAL A 34 -13.05 -21.18 7.47
N LEU A 35 -11.83 -21.27 8.04
CA LEU A 35 -11.01 -22.48 7.97
C LEU A 35 -11.59 -23.65 8.77
N ASP A 36 -12.28 -23.38 9.88
CA ASP A 36 -12.97 -24.40 10.69
C ASP A 36 -14.13 -25.04 9.91
N VAL A 37 -14.78 -24.26 9.03
CA VAL A 37 -15.84 -24.76 8.13
C VAL A 37 -15.25 -25.39 6.86
N ASN A 38 -14.17 -24.83 6.32
CA ASN A 38 -13.53 -25.29 5.09
C ASN A 38 -11.99 -25.07 5.14
N PRO A 39 -11.22 -26.11 5.48
CA PRO A 39 -9.76 -26.03 5.57
C PRO A 39 -9.05 -25.68 4.25
N TYR A 40 -9.73 -25.84 3.11
CA TYR A 40 -9.19 -25.57 1.77
C TYR A 40 -9.47 -24.15 1.28
N ALA A 41 -10.15 -23.33 2.09
CA ALA A 41 -10.29 -21.90 1.83
C ALA A 41 -9.01 -21.15 2.26
N PHE A 42 -7.92 -21.32 1.51
CA PHE A 42 -6.62 -20.77 1.88
C PHE A 42 -6.65 -19.24 2.00
N TYR A 43 -6.10 -18.74 3.10
CA TYR A 43 -6.00 -17.32 3.37
C TYR A 43 -4.77 -16.71 2.72
N VAL A 44 -4.99 -15.72 1.87
CA VAL A 44 -3.96 -14.85 1.30
C VAL A 44 -4.07 -13.50 1.99
N HIS A 45 -3.04 -13.13 2.72
CA HIS A 45 -2.96 -11.82 3.34
C HIS A 45 -2.69 -10.76 2.27
N CYS A 46 -3.44 -9.67 2.28
CA CYS A 46 -3.23 -8.54 1.37
C CYS A 46 -1.76 -8.07 1.36
N PHE A 47 -1.11 -8.14 0.21
CA PHE A 47 0.29 -7.72 0.08
C PHE A 47 0.51 -6.22 0.30
N ALA A 48 -0.41 -5.37 -0.14
CA ALA A 48 -0.34 -3.94 0.12
C ALA A 48 -0.38 -3.65 1.63
N HIS A 49 -1.27 -4.32 2.35
CA HIS A 49 -1.33 -4.21 3.81
C HIS A 49 -0.08 -4.80 4.48
N GLN A 50 0.46 -5.91 3.98
CA GLN A 50 1.72 -6.47 4.48
C GLN A 50 2.89 -5.49 4.33
N LEU A 51 2.99 -4.80 3.20
CA LEU A 51 4.00 -3.75 3.00
C LEU A 51 3.79 -2.56 3.93
N GLN A 52 2.54 -2.16 4.18
CA GLN A 52 2.24 -1.13 5.17
C GLN A 52 2.73 -1.53 6.57
N LEU A 53 2.50 -2.78 6.98
CA LEU A 53 2.92 -3.29 8.29
C LEU A 53 4.45 -3.28 8.46
N VAL A 54 5.21 -3.60 7.40
CA VAL A 54 6.68 -3.56 7.41
C VAL A 54 7.17 -2.20 7.89
N VAL A 55 6.57 -1.11 7.42
CA VAL A 55 7.04 0.23 7.79
C VAL A 55 6.46 0.75 9.08
N VAL A 56 5.23 0.39 9.43
CA VAL A 56 4.75 0.65 10.79
C VAL A 56 5.71 0.03 11.80
N ALA A 57 6.19 -1.19 11.55
CA ALA A 57 7.18 -1.84 12.40
C ALA A 57 8.52 -1.09 12.44
N VAL A 58 8.96 -0.50 11.34
CA VAL A 58 10.19 0.32 11.28
C VAL A 58 10.03 1.63 12.04
N VAL A 59 8.94 2.36 11.81
CA VAL A 59 8.65 3.63 12.51
C VAL A 59 8.55 3.40 14.02
N MET A 60 7.85 2.35 14.44
CA MET A 60 7.71 2.00 15.86
C MET A 60 9.00 1.41 16.46
N GLY A 61 9.84 0.77 15.64
CA GLY A 61 11.05 0.09 16.08
C GLY A 61 12.27 1.00 16.23
N VAL A 62 12.29 2.15 15.56
CA VAL A 62 13.42 3.09 15.60
C VAL A 62 12.95 4.45 16.12
N LEU A 63 13.28 4.77 17.36
CA LEU A 63 12.82 5.98 18.04
C LEU A 63 13.09 7.27 17.24
N ALA A 64 14.24 7.38 16.58
CA ALA A 64 14.57 8.55 15.76
C ALA A 64 13.62 8.72 14.57
N VAL A 65 13.22 7.61 13.96
CA VAL A 65 12.26 7.61 12.84
C VAL A 65 10.84 7.89 13.34
N SER A 66 10.46 7.35 14.51
CA SER A 66 9.18 7.68 15.16
C SER A 66 9.06 9.18 15.42
N ASP A 67 10.10 9.79 16.01
CA ASP A 67 10.13 11.23 16.28
C ASP A 67 10.07 12.04 14.98
N PHE A 68 10.83 11.62 13.96
CA PHE A 68 10.81 12.24 12.64
C PHE A 68 9.38 12.31 12.07
N PHE A 69 8.66 11.18 11.97
CA PHE A 69 7.29 11.20 11.46
C PHE A 69 6.33 11.98 12.35
N GLY A 70 6.53 11.94 13.68
CA GLY A 70 5.78 12.77 14.62
C GLY A 70 5.97 14.27 14.35
N HIS A 71 7.20 14.71 14.09
CA HIS A 71 7.51 16.09 13.71
C HIS A 71 6.95 16.43 12.33
N THR A 72 7.13 15.57 11.32
CA THR A 72 6.58 15.76 9.97
C THR A 72 5.07 15.96 10.02
N ASN A 73 4.34 15.15 10.78
CA ASN A 73 2.88 15.28 10.94
C ASN A 73 2.51 16.63 11.59
N LYS A 74 3.23 17.04 12.64
CA LYS A 74 3.01 18.35 13.28
C LYS A 74 3.26 19.51 12.31
N ILE A 75 4.33 19.45 11.52
CA ILE A 75 4.66 20.47 10.52
C ILE A 75 3.55 20.55 9.48
N VAL A 76 3.19 19.42 8.86
CA VAL A 76 2.13 19.36 7.84
C VAL A 76 0.81 19.89 8.39
N ASN A 77 0.44 19.53 9.62
CA ASN A 77 -0.78 20.04 10.26
C ASN A 77 -0.72 21.54 10.52
N MET A 78 0.41 22.06 10.99
CA MET A 78 0.57 23.48 11.32
C MET A 78 0.51 24.36 10.07
N VAL A 79 1.24 24.00 9.01
CA VAL A 79 1.25 24.76 7.74
C VAL A 79 -0.04 24.59 6.95
N SER A 80 -0.78 23.51 7.18
CA SER A 80 -2.07 23.22 6.53
C SER A 80 -3.27 23.46 7.44
N ALA A 81 -3.10 24.17 8.56
CA ALA A 81 -4.16 24.39 9.55
C ALA A 81 -5.23 25.38 9.07
N SER A 82 -4.89 26.30 8.16
CA SER A 82 -5.81 27.28 7.60
C SER A 82 -5.55 27.51 6.11
N CYS A 83 -6.60 27.93 5.38
CA CYS A 83 -6.47 28.29 3.96
C CYS A 83 -5.38 29.35 3.76
N LYS A 84 -5.33 30.38 4.63
CA LYS A 84 -4.31 31.43 4.57
C LYS A 84 -2.88 30.86 4.64
N ARG A 85 -2.59 29.95 5.57
CA ARG A 85 -1.26 29.34 5.69
C ARG A 85 -0.91 28.49 4.47
N LYS A 86 -1.90 27.77 3.94
CA LYS A 86 -1.75 26.96 2.72
C LYS A 86 -1.48 27.83 1.48
N ASP A 87 -2.17 28.95 1.33
CA ASP A 87 -2.00 29.87 0.21
C ASP A 87 -0.60 30.52 0.25
N VAL A 88 -0.16 30.94 1.44
CA VAL A 88 1.20 31.48 1.65
C VAL A 88 2.27 30.43 1.31
N LEU A 89 2.07 29.17 1.71
CA LEU A 89 2.97 28.08 1.38
C LEU A 89 3.07 27.87 -0.14
N LEU A 90 1.92 27.82 -0.83
CA LEU A 90 1.88 27.62 -2.28
C LEU A 90 2.50 28.79 -3.04
N GLN A 91 2.24 30.02 -2.59
CA GLN A 91 2.83 31.22 -3.19
C GLN A 91 4.36 31.20 -3.06
N LYS A 92 4.89 30.93 -1.85
CA LYS A 92 6.34 30.86 -1.63
C LYS A 92 7.00 29.74 -2.44
N TYR A 93 6.32 28.61 -2.59
CA TYR A 93 6.80 27.53 -3.44
C TYR A 93 6.84 27.95 -4.92
N HIS A 94 5.80 28.65 -5.38
CA HIS A 94 5.76 29.20 -6.72
C HIS A 94 6.89 30.22 -6.96
N ASP A 95 7.10 31.14 -6.02
CA ASP A 95 8.15 32.16 -6.12
C ASP A 95 9.54 31.50 -6.21
N ASN A 96 9.80 30.46 -5.42
CA ASN A 96 11.04 29.68 -5.49
C ASN A 96 11.23 29.00 -6.85
N LEU A 97 10.16 28.44 -7.43
CA LEU A 97 10.23 27.83 -8.77
C LEU A 97 10.52 28.87 -9.86
N VAL A 98 9.93 30.07 -9.76
CA VAL A 98 10.21 31.17 -10.70
C VAL A 98 11.69 31.56 -10.64
N VAL A 99 12.23 31.72 -9.43
CA VAL A 99 13.66 32.01 -9.25
C VAL A 99 14.54 30.91 -9.86
N GLN A 100 14.21 29.64 -9.64
CA GLN A 100 14.98 28.52 -10.21
C GLN A 100 14.89 28.46 -11.75
N LEU A 101 13.74 28.82 -12.33
CA LEU A 101 13.57 28.93 -13.79
C LEU A 101 14.40 30.09 -14.38
N GLU A 102 14.41 31.24 -13.71
CA GLU A 102 15.16 32.42 -14.13
C GLU A 102 16.68 32.19 -14.10
N HIS A 103 17.17 31.41 -13.14
CA HIS A 103 18.58 31.03 -13.03
C HIS A 103 18.96 29.81 -13.91
N GLY A 104 17.99 29.22 -14.62
CA GLY A 104 18.22 28.07 -15.49
C GLY A 104 18.53 26.76 -14.76
N GLU A 105 18.22 26.68 -13.46
CA GLU A 105 18.43 25.48 -12.64
C GLU A 105 17.40 24.39 -12.95
N ILE A 106 16.22 24.78 -13.45
CA ILE A 106 15.16 23.89 -13.90
C ILE A 106 14.65 24.30 -15.28
N LEU A 107 14.20 23.32 -16.07
CA LEU A 107 13.62 23.55 -17.40
C LEU A 107 12.10 23.71 -17.31
N SER A 108 11.54 24.51 -18.22
CA SER A 108 10.08 24.65 -18.38
C SER A 108 9.53 23.53 -19.29
N GLY A 109 8.45 22.88 -18.85
CA GLY A 109 7.80 21.80 -19.59
C GLY A 109 6.32 21.67 -19.26
N LYS A 110 5.49 21.26 -20.24
CA LYS A 110 4.07 20.93 -19.99
C LYS A 110 4.00 19.78 -18.98
N GLU A 111 3.13 19.93 -17.98
CA GLU A 111 2.95 19.00 -16.84
C GLU A 111 4.07 18.97 -15.79
N GLN A 112 5.10 19.83 -15.91
CA GLN A 112 6.12 20.03 -14.88
C GLN A 112 5.75 21.22 -13.98
N HIS A 113 6.17 21.18 -12.71
CA HIS A 113 6.01 22.27 -11.73
C HIS A 113 4.56 22.68 -11.42
N GLN A 114 3.62 21.73 -11.47
CA GLN A 114 2.22 21.96 -11.09
C GLN A 114 2.08 22.37 -9.62
N GLU A 115 0.94 22.96 -9.25
CA GLU A 115 0.62 23.23 -7.84
C GLU A 115 0.61 21.93 -7.02
N ILE A 116 1.46 21.89 -6.00
CA ILE A 116 1.59 20.75 -5.10
C ILE A 116 1.23 21.21 -3.69
N SER A 117 0.18 20.63 -3.11
CA SER A 117 -0.13 20.79 -1.68
C SER A 117 0.58 19.73 -0.85
N LEU A 118 1.02 20.05 0.37
CA LEU A 118 1.45 19.03 1.32
C LEU A 118 0.26 18.10 1.60
N ALA A 119 0.36 16.87 1.14
CA ALA A 119 -0.65 15.86 1.42
C ALA A 119 -0.56 15.53 2.91
N ARG A 120 -1.70 15.53 3.60
CA ARG A 120 -1.73 14.93 4.94
C ARG A 120 -1.46 13.43 4.76
N PRO A 121 -0.50 12.87 5.50
CA PRO A 121 -0.38 11.43 5.54
C PRO A 121 -1.65 10.88 6.18
N ASP A 122 -2.30 9.94 5.51
CA ASP A 122 -3.35 9.14 6.13
C ASP A 122 -2.64 8.02 6.89
N ASP A 123 -2.93 7.90 8.19
CA ASP A 123 -2.32 6.89 9.10
C ASP A 123 -2.46 5.45 8.57
N THR A 124 -3.34 5.22 7.60
CA THR A 124 -3.68 3.92 7.03
C THR A 124 -3.06 3.62 5.65
N LEU A 125 -2.39 4.56 4.96
CA LEU A 125 -2.02 4.36 3.54
C LEU A 125 -0.58 4.76 3.16
N TRP A 126 0.23 3.75 2.85
CA TRP A 126 1.60 3.76 2.32
C TRP A 126 1.96 4.88 1.34
N GLY A 127 1.20 4.98 0.26
CA GLY A 127 1.46 5.94 -0.83
C GLY A 127 1.28 7.40 -0.40
N SER A 128 0.57 7.64 0.71
CA SER A 128 0.44 8.99 1.26
C SER A 128 1.74 9.45 1.92
N HIS A 129 2.41 8.60 2.71
CA HIS A 129 3.66 8.98 3.40
C HIS A 129 4.80 9.26 2.42
N HIS A 130 5.04 8.39 1.43
CA HIS A 130 6.08 8.62 0.42
C HIS A 130 5.83 9.93 -0.35
N LYS A 131 4.59 10.13 -0.79
CA LYS A 131 4.15 11.36 -1.47
C LYS A 131 4.31 12.58 -0.58
N THR A 132 3.96 12.50 0.70
CA THR A 132 4.15 13.59 1.67
C THR A 132 5.63 13.92 1.83
N LEU A 133 6.52 12.93 1.99
CA LEU A 133 7.96 13.18 2.13
C LEU A 133 8.58 13.76 0.85
N ILE A 134 8.18 13.30 -0.34
CA ILE A 134 8.63 13.89 -1.61
C ILE A 134 8.24 15.37 -1.66
N ARG A 135 6.98 15.67 -1.38
CA ARG A 135 6.46 17.04 -1.40
C ARG A 135 7.12 17.90 -0.34
N PHE A 136 7.32 17.35 0.85
CA PHE A 136 8.02 18.01 1.94
C PHE A 136 9.46 18.35 1.57
N TYR A 137 10.18 17.42 0.93
CA TYR A 137 11.52 17.66 0.41
C TYR A 137 11.55 18.76 -0.66
N GLN A 138 10.60 18.73 -1.60
CA GLN A 138 10.49 19.75 -2.66
C GLN A 138 10.15 21.14 -2.11
N MET A 139 9.28 21.20 -1.10
CA MET A 139 8.79 22.44 -0.51
C MET A 139 9.60 22.88 0.71
N TRP A 140 10.79 22.32 0.95
CA TRP A 140 11.55 22.50 2.19
C TRP A 140 11.69 23.98 2.57
N ASP A 141 12.21 24.80 1.66
CA ASP A 141 12.52 26.21 1.93
C ASP A 141 11.22 26.99 2.21
N SER A 142 10.18 26.75 1.42
CA SER A 142 8.86 27.36 1.62
C SER A 142 8.23 26.97 2.96
N VAL A 143 8.41 25.72 3.41
CA VAL A 143 7.93 25.25 4.72
C VAL A 143 8.68 25.95 5.86
N VAL A 144 10.01 26.03 5.78
CA VAL A 144 10.84 26.73 6.78
C VAL A 144 10.40 28.18 6.91
N GLU A 145 10.17 28.87 5.80
CA GLU A 145 9.75 30.27 5.85
C GLU A 145 8.33 30.47 6.40
N VAL A 146 7.39 29.55 6.14
CA VAL A 146 6.04 29.61 6.73
C VAL A 146 6.11 29.40 8.24
N LEU A 147 6.90 28.42 8.69
CA LEU A 147 7.13 28.20 10.12
C LEU A 147 7.81 29.42 10.76
N HIS A 148 8.75 30.07 10.06
CA HIS A 148 9.39 31.28 10.53
C HIS A 148 8.37 32.41 10.73
N GLY A 149 7.50 32.64 9.74
CA GLY A 149 6.42 33.62 9.86
C GLY A 149 5.46 33.31 11.02
N ILE A 150 5.11 32.04 11.23
CA ILE A 150 4.29 31.63 12.38
C ILE A 150 5.03 31.87 13.70
N SER A 151 6.34 31.63 13.76
CA SER A 151 7.13 31.81 14.98
C SER A 151 7.21 33.28 15.43
N LEU A 152 7.21 34.22 14.48
CA LEU A 152 7.24 35.66 14.74
C LEU A 152 5.85 36.23 15.01
N ASP A 153 4.90 35.95 14.11
CA ASP A 153 3.61 36.66 14.01
C ASP A 153 2.41 35.79 14.46
N GLY A 154 2.66 34.60 14.99
CA GLY A 154 1.62 33.70 15.47
C GLY A 154 0.77 34.32 16.57
N ALA A 155 -0.56 34.26 16.42
CA ALA A 155 -1.50 34.82 17.38
C ALA A 155 -1.47 34.12 18.75
N ASP A 156 -1.15 32.82 18.75
CA ASP A 156 -1.03 32.00 19.95
C ASP A 156 0.45 31.78 20.32
N ALA A 157 0.76 31.91 21.61
CA ALA A 157 2.11 31.69 22.13
C ALA A 157 2.55 30.23 21.97
N ASP A 158 1.61 29.29 22.07
CA ASP A 158 1.88 27.88 21.89
C ASP A 158 2.23 27.57 20.42
N ASP A 159 1.45 28.11 19.47
CA ASP A 159 1.76 28.00 18.03
C ASP A 159 3.16 28.57 17.69
N ARG A 160 3.52 29.72 18.28
CA ARG A 160 4.84 30.34 18.06
C ARG A 160 5.99 29.47 18.57
N GLY A 161 5.86 28.98 19.81
CA GLY A 161 6.86 28.11 20.43
C GLY A 161 7.01 26.79 19.68
N LEU A 162 5.88 26.18 19.27
CA LEU A 162 5.87 24.96 18.47
C LEU A 162 6.50 25.18 17.10
N ALA A 163 6.18 26.27 16.38
CA ALA A 163 6.76 26.57 15.07
C ALA A 163 8.28 26.72 15.14
N SER A 164 8.77 27.49 16.13
CA SER A 164 10.20 27.66 16.37
C SER A 164 10.91 26.33 16.67
N GLY A 165 10.33 25.49 17.53
CA GLY A 165 10.88 24.17 17.83
C GLY A 165 10.91 23.22 16.63
N LEU A 166 9.87 23.25 15.79
CA LEU A 166 9.81 22.44 14.57
C LEU A 166 10.85 22.88 13.52
N MET A 167 11.12 24.19 13.39
CA MET A 167 12.20 24.69 12.53
C MET A 167 13.56 24.17 12.98
N ILE A 168 13.89 24.28 14.28
CA ILE A 168 15.16 23.79 14.83
C ILE A 168 15.33 22.30 14.54
N ASN A 169 14.24 21.52 14.64
CA ASN A 169 14.27 20.10 14.33
C ASN A 169 14.51 19.85 12.83
N MET A 170 13.82 20.57 11.94
CA MET A 170 14.04 20.48 10.49
C MET A 170 15.49 20.79 10.13
N GLU A 171 16.05 21.85 10.71
CA GLU A 171 17.42 22.31 10.46
C GLU A 171 18.48 21.51 11.25
N SER A 172 18.17 20.26 11.61
CA SER A 172 19.11 19.33 12.23
C SER A 172 19.58 18.27 11.22
N PHE A 173 20.86 17.91 11.31
CA PHE A 173 21.43 16.86 10.46
C PHE A 173 20.71 15.51 10.61
N GLU A 174 20.27 15.15 11.83
CA GLU A 174 19.50 13.92 12.08
C GLU A 174 18.19 13.91 11.27
N PHE A 175 17.45 15.01 11.26
CA PHE A 175 16.17 15.11 10.54
C PHE A 175 16.37 14.99 9.02
N VAL A 176 17.37 15.68 8.46
CA VAL A 176 17.69 15.60 7.02
C VAL A 176 18.17 14.20 6.64
N LEU A 177 19.01 13.57 7.46
CA LEU A 177 19.48 12.20 7.23
C LEU A 177 18.31 11.22 7.18
N ILE A 178 17.39 11.30 8.15
CA ILE A 178 16.21 10.43 8.20
C ILE A 178 15.28 10.71 7.02
N LEU A 179 15.07 11.97 6.63
CA LEU A 179 14.30 12.32 5.44
C LEU A 179 14.87 11.64 4.18
N HIS A 180 16.18 11.77 3.95
CA HIS A 180 16.83 11.15 2.79
C HIS A 180 16.78 9.62 2.84
N LEU A 181 16.97 9.02 4.02
CA LEU A 181 16.89 7.57 4.21
C LEU A 181 15.48 7.06 3.92
N MET A 182 14.46 7.68 4.52
CA MET A 182 13.07 7.27 4.35
C MET A 182 12.59 7.52 2.92
N LEU A 183 13.03 8.58 2.23
CA LEU A 183 12.74 8.76 0.79
C LEU A 183 13.25 7.57 -0.04
N ARG A 184 14.46 7.06 0.24
CA ARG A 184 15.00 5.90 -0.47
C ARG A 184 14.25 4.61 -0.12
N VAL A 185 14.02 4.36 1.17
CA VAL A 185 13.34 3.14 1.65
C VAL A 185 11.91 3.11 1.12
N LEU A 186 11.14 4.19 1.33
CA LEU A 186 9.75 4.29 0.87
C LEU A 186 9.66 4.29 -0.66
N GLY A 187 10.62 4.89 -1.36
CA GLY A 187 10.69 4.86 -2.83
C GLY A 187 10.78 3.44 -3.37
N LEU A 188 11.72 2.63 -2.86
CA LEU A 188 11.89 1.23 -3.27
C LEU A 188 10.63 0.37 -3.05
N THR A 189 9.89 0.66 -1.99
CA THR A 189 8.71 -0.12 -1.60
C THR A 189 7.40 0.44 -2.16
N ASN A 190 7.38 1.70 -2.60
CA ASN A 190 6.23 2.34 -3.28
C ASN A 190 5.93 1.73 -4.65
N ASP A 191 6.93 1.48 -5.48
CA ASP A 191 6.70 0.91 -6.81
C ASP A 191 6.13 -0.51 -6.69
N LEU A 192 6.65 -1.28 -5.73
CA LEU A 192 6.11 -2.59 -5.38
C LEU A 192 4.67 -2.49 -4.87
N SER A 193 4.38 -1.54 -3.98
CA SER A 193 3.01 -1.31 -3.48
C SER A 193 2.05 -0.98 -4.62
N GLN A 194 2.43 -0.10 -5.54
CA GLN A 194 1.59 0.29 -6.67
C GLN A 194 1.35 -0.88 -7.61
N ALA A 195 2.38 -1.66 -7.92
CA ALA A 195 2.25 -2.85 -8.75
C ALA A 195 1.31 -3.88 -8.10
N LEU A 196 1.49 -4.19 -6.82
CA LEU A 196 0.62 -5.14 -6.10
C LEU A 196 -0.85 -4.69 -6.02
N GLN A 197 -1.13 -3.40 -6.24
CA GLN A 197 -2.47 -2.83 -6.23
C GLN A 197 -3.11 -2.73 -7.63
N GLN A 198 -2.45 -3.16 -8.71
CA GLN A 198 -3.05 -3.17 -10.04
C GLN A 198 -4.17 -4.22 -10.17
N LYS A 199 -5.22 -3.91 -10.94
CA LYS A 199 -6.38 -4.82 -11.12
C LYS A 199 -6.00 -6.07 -11.92
N ASP A 200 -5.10 -5.90 -12.87
CA ASP A 200 -4.58 -6.87 -13.82
C ASP A 200 -3.21 -7.41 -13.39
N GLN A 201 -2.92 -7.36 -12.08
CA GLN A 201 -1.61 -7.71 -11.57
C GLN A 201 -1.23 -9.14 -11.92
N ASN A 202 -0.06 -9.29 -12.54
CA ASN A 202 0.51 -10.60 -12.79
C ASN A 202 1.26 -11.13 -11.56
N ILE A 203 0.92 -12.36 -11.16
CA ILE A 203 1.45 -13.02 -9.95
C ILE A 203 2.96 -13.22 -10.03
N VAL A 204 3.50 -13.62 -11.18
CA VAL A 204 4.96 -13.84 -11.32
C VAL A 204 5.70 -12.50 -11.34
N CYS A 205 5.11 -11.46 -11.95
CA CYS A 205 5.65 -10.10 -11.89
C CYS A 205 5.71 -9.62 -10.43
N ALA A 206 4.63 -9.80 -9.67
CA ALA A 206 4.57 -9.47 -8.25
C ALA A 206 5.66 -10.20 -7.43
N ILE A 207 5.84 -11.51 -7.61
CA ILE A 207 6.87 -12.30 -6.92
C ILE A 207 8.27 -11.80 -7.27
N ASN A 208 8.54 -11.54 -8.55
CA ASN A 208 9.83 -11.04 -9.00
C ASN A 208 10.14 -9.64 -8.46
N MET A 209 9.12 -8.77 -8.37
CA MET A 209 9.25 -7.45 -7.76
C MET A 209 9.55 -7.56 -6.25
N ILE A 210 8.90 -8.48 -5.52
CA ILE A 210 9.20 -8.72 -4.10
C ILE A 210 10.67 -9.12 -3.93
N VAL A 211 11.15 -10.07 -4.74
CA VAL A 211 12.56 -10.52 -4.70
C VAL A 211 13.51 -9.36 -5.04
N SER A 212 13.18 -8.58 -6.07
CA SER A 212 13.98 -7.44 -6.52
C SER A 212 14.06 -6.35 -5.44
N VAL A 213 12.95 -5.98 -4.82
CA VAL A 213 12.94 -4.97 -3.74
C VAL A 213 13.71 -5.46 -2.52
N LYS A 214 13.59 -6.74 -2.13
CA LYS A 214 14.42 -7.32 -1.06
C LYS A 214 15.91 -7.22 -1.38
N SER A 215 16.31 -7.56 -2.61
CA SER A 215 17.69 -7.43 -3.06
C SER A 215 18.17 -5.98 -3.08
N LEU A 216 17.32 -5.03 -3.48
CA LEU A 216 17.64 -3.60 -3.51
C LEU A 216 17.78 -3.01 -2.10
N LEU A 217 16.93 -3.44 -1.16
CA LEU A 217 17.06 -3.07 0.26
C LEU A 217 18.36 -3.62 0.85
N GLN A 218 18.72 -4.86 0.54
CA GLN A 218 19.99 -5.45 0.96
C GLN A 218 21.18 -4.68 0.37
N LYS A 219 21.14 -4.37 -0.93
CA LYS A 219 22.18 -3.56 -1.58
C LYS A 219 22.28 -2.16 -0.97
N LEU A 220 21.14 -1.54 -0.65
CA LEU A 220 21.11 -0.26 0.05
C LEU A 220 21.74 -0.39 1.44
N ARG A 221 21.57 -1.51 2.13
CA ARG A 221 22.17 -1.78 3.44
C ARG A 221 23.68 -2.01 3.39
N ASP A 222 24.18 -2.64 2.34
CA ASP A 222 25.59 -2.98 2.20
C ASP A 222 26.41 -1.79 1.69
N ASP A 223 25.92 -1.13 0.62
CA ASP A 223 26.68 -0.11 -0.12
C ASP A 223 26.11 1.30 0.01
N GLY A 224 24.90 1.46 0.57
CA GLY A 224 24.12 2.70 0.48
C GLY A 224 24.51 3.80 1.46
N TRP A 225 25.35 3.52 2.46
CA TRP A 225 25.73 4.48 3.49
C TRP A 225 26.45 5.71 2.91
N GLN A 226 27.51 5.50 2.12
CA GLN A 226 28.30 6.61 1.57
C GLN A 226 27.49 7.50 0.62
N PRO A 227 26.73 6.94 -0.36
CA PRO A 227 25.87 7.76 -1.21
C PRO A 227 24.77 8.50 -0.45
N LEU A 228 24.28 7.96 0.67
CA LEU A 228 23.32 8.65 1.53
C LEU A 228 23.98 9.84 2.22
N LEU A 229 25.11 9.60 2.88
CA LEU A 229 25.85 10.62 3.62
C LEU A 229 26.25 11.81 2.75
N ILE A 230 26.75 11.56 1.53
CA ILE A 230 27.10 12.60 0.57
C ILE A 230 25.87 13.44 0.21
N SER A 231 24.76 12.78 -0.13
CA SER A 231 23.51 13.46 -0.49
C SER A 231 22.97 14.32 0.65
N THR A 232 22.99 13.82 1.89
CA THR A 232 22.57 14.55 3.08
C THR A 232 23.50 15.73 3.37
N THR A 233 24.81 15.53 3.28
CA THR A 233 25.81 16.60 3.53
C THR A 233 25.68 17.73 2.52
N ASN A 234 25.50 17.40 1.24
CA ASN A 234 25.29 18.41 0.19
C ASN A 234 23.98 19.19 0.40
N PHE A 235 22.91 18.51 0.80
CA PHE A 235 21.64 19.18 1.13
C PHE A 235 21.80 20.14 2.30
N CYS A 236 22.50 19.71 3.37
CA CYS A 236 22.78 20.54 4.53
C CYS A 236 23.66 21.74 4.18
N ALA A 237 24.73 21.52 3.42
CA ALA A 237 25.65 22.58 3.00
C ALA A 237 24.95 23.66 2.17
N ALA A 238 24.06 23.26 1.25
CA ALA A 238 23.28 24.19 0.43
C ALA A 238 22.33 25.09 1.25
N ARG A 239 21.98 24.68 2.47
CA ARG A 239 21.02 25.37 3.36
C ARG A 239 21.64 25.85 4.66
N ASN A 240 22.97 25.86 4.76
CA ASN A 240 23.73 26.25 5.96
C ASN A 240 23.33 25.46 7.23
N ILE A 241 22.88 24.22 7.08
CA ILE A 241 22.62 23.31 8.19
C ILE A 241 23.95 22.73 8.67
N ILE A 242 24.18 22.75 9.98
CA ILE A 242 25.44 22.29 10.58
C ILE A 242 25.58 20.77 10.37
N VAL A 243 26.66 20.38 9.69
CA VAL A 243 27.07 18.98 9.55
C VAL A 243 27.97 18.61 10.73
N PRO A 244 27.58 17.64 11.58
CA PRO A 244 28.39 17.23 12.71
C PRO A 244 29.65 16.50 12.24
N ASN A 245 30.73 16.62 13.01
CA ASN A 245 31.91 15.78 12.79
C ASN A 245 31.57 14.33 13.19
N MET A 246 31.86 13.38 12.29
CA MET A 246 31.53 11.98 12.47
C MET A 246 32.30 11.30 13.62
N ASP A 247 33.44 11.87 14.00
CA ASP A 247 34.26 11.40 15.12
C ASP A 247 33.87 11.99 16.47
N ASP A 248 32.98 13.00 16.49
CA ASP A 248 32.51 13.61 17.74
C ASP A 248 31.68 12.62 18.56
N ASN A 249 31.78 12.74 19.88
CA ASN A 249 30.99 11.94 20.81
C ASN A 249 29.67 12.64 21.14
N ILE A 250 28.57 11.92 20.98
CA ILE A 250 27.22 12.33 21.38
C ILE A 250 26.65 11.39 22.43
N LEU A 251 25.65 11.88 23.16
CA LEU A 251 24.92 11.04 24.12
C LEU A 251 24.10 10.01 23.36
N ALA A 252 24.23 8.75 23.75
CA ALA A 252 23.41 7.68 23.20
C ALA A 252 21.92 7.98 23.45
N ARG A 253 21.12 7.89 22.38
CA ARG A 253 19.67 8.11 22.41
C ARG A 253 19.00 7.15 23.41
N GLY A 254 18.03 7.66 24.16
CA GLY A 254 17.28 6.88 25.16
C GLY A 254 17.95 6.73 26.54
N TYR A 255 19.18 7.23 26.72
CA TYR A 255 19.84 7.22 28.03
C TYR A 255 19.66 8.57 28.75
N PRO A 256 19.33 8.57 30.06
CA PRO A 256 19.35 9.78 30.85
C PRO A 256 20.74 10.43 30.79
N ARG A 257 20.81 11.77 30.81
CA ARG A 257 22.10 12.50 30.88
C ARG A 257 23.02 12.03 32.02
N ARG A 258 22.45 11.46 33.08
CA ARG A 258 23.16 10.88 34.24
C ARG A 258 23.89 9.58 33.92
N SER A 259 23.48 8.82 32.90
CA SER A 259 24.05 7.53 32.52
C SER A 259 25.28 7.63 31.60
N ARG A 260 25.58 8.82 31.05
CA ARG A 260 26.76 9.17 30.22
C ARG A 260 27.26 8.09 29.24
N LYS A 261 26.38 7.29 28.63
CA LYS A 261 26.80 6.43 27.52
C LYS A 261 27.02 7.30 26.31
N MET A 262 28.28 7.46 25.92
CA MET A 262 28.67 8.23 24.74
C MET A 262 28.92 7.30 23.56
N VAL A 263 28.52 7.74 22.38
CA VAL A 263 28.74 7.05 21.10
C VAL A 263 29.22 8.07 20.09
N THR A 264 30.01 7.65 19.10
CA THR A 264 30.41 8.56 18.02
C THR A 264 29.20 8.93 17.15
N CYS A 265 29.23 10.10 16.54
CA CYS A 265 28.24 10.53 15.55
C CYS A 265 28.10 9.49 14.43
N LEU A 266 29.22 8.96 13.93
CA LEU A 266 29.21 7.90 12.93
C LEU A 266 28.45 6.67 13.42
N HIS A 267 28.70 6.22 14.65
CA HIS A 267 28.01 5.07 15.21
C HIS A 267 26.50 5.33 15.33
N HIS A 268 26.12 6.49 15.86
CA HIS A 268 24.72 6.88 15.98
C HIS A 268 24.01 6.87 14.62
N TYR A 269 24.51 7.62 13.64
CA TYR A 269 23.83 7.75 12.35
C TYR A 269 23.90 6.47 11.51
N LYS A 270 25.07 5.82 11.43
CA LYS A 270 25.24 4.62 10.59
C LYS A 270 24.63 3.37 11.23
N VAL A 271 24.90 3.14 12.52
CA VAL A 271 24.51 1.88 13.17
C VAL A 271 23.12 1.99 13.76
N THR A 272 22.86 3.02 14.57
CA THR A 272 21.60 3.08 15.34
C THR A 272 20.39 3.56 14.54
N ILE A 273 20.63 4.26 13.42
CA ILE A 273 19.58 4.74 12.52
C ILE A 273 19.63 3.97 11.20
N PHE A 274 20.68 4.17 10.38
CA PHE A 274 20.71 3.64 9.02
C PHE A 274 20.64 2.11 8.96
N ASN A 275 21.53 1.41 9.66
CA ASN A 275 21.53 -0.05 9.69
C ASN A 275 20.25 -0.58 10.33
N GLU A 276 19.85 -0.05 11.49
CA GLU A 276 18.67 -0.50 12.21
C GLU A 276 17.38 -0.37 11.38
N VAL A 277 17.19 0.74 10.67
CA VAL A 277 16.04 0.95 9.78
C VAL A 277 16.00 -0.08 8.67
N LEU A 278 17.14 -0.34 8.02
CA LEU A 278 17.24 -1.25 6.90
C LEU A 278 17.15 -2.72 7.34
N ASP A 279 17.82 -3.07 8.44
CA ASP A 279 17.81 -4.42 9.02
C ASP A 279 16.39 -4.80 9.46
N ARG A 280 15.66 -3.87 10.09
CA ARG A 280 14.23 -4.05 10.41
C ARG A 280 13.37 -4.17 9.15
N ASN A 281 13.55 -3.29 8.16
CA ASN A 281 12.81 -3.40 6.90
C ASN A 281 13.01 -4.77 6.24
N ILE A 282 14.26 -5.24 6.15
CA ILE A 282 14.61 -6.52 5.55
C ILE A 282 14.00 -7.68 6.37
N ALA A 283 14.11 -7.64 7.70
CA ALA A 283 13.53 -8.65 8.58
C ALA A 283 12.00 -8.72 8.42
N GLU A 284 11.31 -7.59 8.45
CA GLU A 284 9.86 -7.54 8.33
C GLU A 284 9.38 -7.93 6.92
N MET A 285 10.10 -7.51 5.87
CA MET A 285 9.87 -7.98 4.50
C MET A 285 10.01 -9.50 4.39
N ASN A 286 10.93 -10.11 5.13
CA ASN A 286 11.10 -11.57 5.15
C ASN A 286 10.02 -12.27 5.99
N ASN A 287 9.61 -11.70 7.12
CA ASN A 287 8.56 -12.25 7.97
C ASN A 287 7.19 -12.22 7.28
N HIS A 288 6.84 -11.10 6.66
CA HIS A 288 5.54 -10.93 6.03
C HIS A 288 5.49 -11.57 4.63
N LEU A 289 6.56 -11.44 3.84
CA LEU A 289 6.66 -11.98 2.48
C LEU A 289 7.58 -13.20 2.44
N SER A 290 7.36 -14.13 3.37
CA SER A 290 8.11 -15.38 3.49
C SER A 290 7.88 -16.32 2.29
N GLU A 291 8.75 -17.31 2.16
CA GLU A 291 8.57 -18.37 1.17
C GLU A 291 7.29 -19.18 1.42
N THR A 292 6.95 -19.42 2.69
CA THR A 292 5.74 -20.14 3.09
C THR A 292 4.47 -19.38 2.70
N SER A 293 4.45 -18.06 2.86
CA SER A 293 3.31 -17.22 2.50
C SER A 293 3.16 -17.03 0.98
N THR A 294 4.25 -17.19 0.23
CA THR A 294 4.25 -17.08 -1.24
C THR A 294 4.20 -18.42 -1.97
N ARG A 295 4.28 -19.55 -1.26
CA ARG A 295 4.32 -20.91 -1.82
C ARG A 295 3.18 -21.16 -2.81
N LEU A 296 1.95 -20.89 -2.39
CA LEU A 296 0.75 -21.04 -3.23
C LEU A 296 0.86 -20.21 -4.52
N LEU A 297 1.39 -18.99 -4.43
CA LEU A 297 1.54 -18.09 -5.57
C LEU A 297 2.66 -18.52 -6.51
N LYS A 298 3.76 -19.06 -5.98
CA LYS A 298 4.83 -19.67 -6.77
C LYS A 298 4.31 -20.83 -7.61
N CYS A 299 3.38 -21.63 -7.07
CA CYS A 299 2.73 -22.69 -7.81
C CYS A 299 1.82 -22.15 -8.93
N ILE A 300 1.01 -21.13 -8.64
CA ILE A 300 0.13 -20.52 -9.64
C ILE A 300 0.92 -19.84 -10.76
N ALA A 301 2.05 -19.21 -10.43
CA ALA A 301 2.95 -18.58 -11.39
C ALA A 301 3.42 -19.54 -12.49
N CYS A 302 3.45 -20.85 -12.22
CA CYS A 302 3.78 -21.87 -13.20
C CYS A 302 2.71 -22.11 -14.28
N LEU A 303 1.52 -21.52 -14.13
CA LEU A 303 0.45 -21.54 -15.14
C LEU A 303 0.46 -20.29 -16.04
N ASP A 304 1.40 -19.35 -15.84
CA ASP A 304 1.46 -18.12 -16.64
C ASP A 304 1.80 -18.44 -18.11
N PRO A 305 0.92 -18.08 -19.08
CA PRO A 305 1.17 -18.35 -20.49
C PRO A 305 2.25 -17.47 -21.13
N ARG A 306 2.60 -16.34 -20.50
CA ARG A 306 3.52 -15.35 -21.08
C ARG A 306 4.92 -15.92 -21.30
N ASP A 307 5.65 -15.26 -22.22
CA ASP A 307 6.99 -15.66 -22.64
C ASP A 307 7.07 -17.14 -23.03
N SER A 308 6.04 -17.62 -23.73
CA SER A 308 5.91 -19.04 -24.14
C SER A 308 5.96 -20.01 -22.96
N PHE A 309 5.20 -19.73 -21.90
CA PHE A 309 5.15 -20.55 -20.69
C PHE A 309 6.55 -20.79 -20.06
N SER A 310 7.39 -19.75 -20.03
CA SER A 310 8.77 -19.82 -19.52
C SER A 310 8.85 -20.30 -18.06
N ASN A 311 7.86 -19.95 -17.25
CA ASN A 311 7.79 -20.27 -15.82
C ASN A 311 7.15 -21.64 -15.52
N PHE A 312 6.79 -22.41 -16.55
CA PHE A 312 6.12 -23.70 -16.36
C PHE A 312 6.97 -24.65 -15.52
N GLY A 313 6.45 -25.05 -14.36
CA GLY A 313 7.16 -25.87 -13.38
C GLY A 313 6.29 -27.04 -12.95
N HIS A 314 6.64 -28.24 -13.42
CA HIS A 314 5.87 -29.46 -13.20
C HIS A 314 5.65 -29.76 -11.70
N ASP A 315 6.74 -29.87 -10.94
CA ASP A 315 6.70 -30.22 -9.52
C ASP A 315 5.85 -29.25 -8.70
N LYS A 316 5.90 -27.96 -9.02
CA LYS A 316 5.12 -26.91 -8.35
C LYS A 316 3.63 -27.01 -8.66
N LEU A 317 3.25 -27.47 -9.85
CA LEU A 317 1.85 -27.69 -10.22
C LEU A 317 1.29 -28.96 -9.57
N VAL A 318 2.12 -29.99 -9.40
CA VAL A 318 1.77 -31.17 -8.59
C VAL A 318 1.64 -30.78 -7.11
N GLU A 319 2.53 -29.92 -6.61
CA GLU A 319 2.41 -29.35 -5.26
C GLU A 319 1.08 -28.59 -5.08
N LEU A 320 0.65 -27.81 -6.08
CA LEU A 320 -0.65 -27.13 -6.06
C LEU A 320 -1.81 -28.12 -5.90
N ALA A 321 -1.78 -29.25 -6.61
CA ALA A 321 -2.77 -30.30 -6.48
C ALA A 321 -2.74 -30.96 -5.09
N ASN A 322 -1.56 -31.06 -4.46
CA ASN A 322 -1.41 -31.58 -3.10
C ASN A 322 -1.96 -30.59 -2.05
N ILE A 323 -1.75 -29.28 -2.25
CA ILE A 323 -2.35 -28.23 -1.42
C ILE A 323 -3.88 -28.34 -1.45
N TYR A 324 -4.46 -28.54 -2.63
CA TYR A 324 -5.90 -28.76 -2.85
C TYR A 324 -6.27 -30.25 -2.89
N SER A 325 -5.78 -31.04 -1.95
CA SER A 325 -5.94 -32.50 -1.95
C SER A 325 -7.38 -33.01 -1.99
N ILE A 326 -8.39 -32.22 -1.59
CA ILE A 326 -9.81 -32.59 -1.71
C ILE A 326 -10.36 -32.47 -3.13
N ASP A 327 -9.74 -31.63 -3.97
CA ASP A 327 -10.14 -31.42 -5.35
C ASP A 327 -9.45 -32.40 -6.31
N PHE A 328 -8.52 -33.22 -5.81
CA PHE A 328 -7.80 -34.22 -6.58
C PHE A 328 -7.70 -35.54 -5.82
N SER A 329 -8.30 -36.60 -6.37
CA SER A 329 -8.08 -37.96 -5.87
C SER A 329 -6.62 -38.38 -5.98
N SER A 330 -6.20 -39.39 -5.20
CA SER A 330 -4.83 -39.91 -5.26
C SER A 330 -4.44 -40.38 -6.67
N GLN A 331 -5.38 -40.96 -7.41
CA GLN A 331 -5.15 -41.38 -8.80
C GLN A 331 -5.03 -40.18 -9.74
N GLU A 332 -5.88 -39.15 -9.59
CA GLU A 332 -5.78 -37.94 -10.40
C GLU A 332 -4.45 -37.19 -10.18
N ARG A 333 -3.90 -37.18 -8.96
CA ARG A 333 -2.59 -36.57 -8.71
C ARG A 333 -1.44 -37.29 -9.42
N TYR A 334 -1.54 -38.61 -9.56
CA TYR A 334 -0.58 -39.38 -10.38
C TYR A 334 -0.74 -39.03 -11.86
N LEU A 335 -1.97 -39.09 -12.38
CA LEU A 335 -2.28 -38.80 -13.79
C LEU A 335 -2.02 -37.35 -14.21
N LEU A 336 -2.10 -36.41 -13.28
CA LEU A 336 -1.79 -35.00 -13.52
C LEU A 336 -0.37 -34.84 -14.07
N THR A 337 0.58 -35.65 -13.57
CA THR A 337 1.98 -35.62 -14.01
C THR A 337 2.09 -35.87 -15.51
N ASP A 338 1.43 -36.92 -16.01
CA ASP A 338 1.44 -37.28 -17.42
C ASP A 338 0.70 -36.23 -18.26
N GLN A 339 -0.44 -35.75 -17.76
CA GLN A 339 -1.26 -34.76 -18.45
C GLN A 339 -0.54 -33.41 -18.62
N LEU A 340 0.23 -32.97 -17.62
CA LEU A 340 1.01 -31.74 -17.66
C LEU A 340 2.06 -31.75 -18.78
N ASN A 341 2.71 -32.89 -19.02
CA ASN A 341 3.73 -33.03 -20.06
C ASN A 341 3.14 -32.88 -21.46
N ILE A 342 2.00 -33.52 -21.72
CA ILE A 342 1.32 -33.41 -23.02
C ILE A 342 0.72 -32.00 -23.17
N TYR A 343 0.13 -31.47 -22.10
CA TYR A 343 -0.46 -30.14 -22.09
C TYR A 343 0.54 -29.08 -22.55
N ILE A 344 1.72 -29.00 -21.92
CA ILE A 344 2.68 -27.93 -22.20
C ILE A 344 3.24 -28.02 -23.63
N ASP A 345 3.44 -29.24 -24.13
CA ASP A 345 3.90 -29.48 -25.50
C ASP A 345 2.86 -29.04 -26.52
N VAL A 346 1.57 -29.31 -26.28
CA VAL A 346 0.48 -28.85 -27.15
C VAL A 346 0.31 -27.34 -27.09
N MET A 347 0.37 -26.74 -25.89
CA MET A 347 0.23 -25.28 -25.74
C MET A 347 1.37 -24.53 -26.45
N LYS A 348 2.62 -25.00 -26.30
CA LYS A 348 3.80 -24.34 -26.91
C LYS A 348 3.86 -24.45 -28.43
N ARG A 349 3.17 -25.43 -29.04
CA ARG A 349 3.10 -25.59 -30.50
C ARG A 349 1.99 -24.77 -31.16
N SER A 350 1.16 -24.07 -30.39
CA SER A 350 0.00 -23.36 -30.90
C SER A 350 0.16 -21.86 -30.70
N ASP A 351 0.25 -21.15 -31.82
CA ASP A 351 0.37 -19.68 -31.83
C ASP A 351 -0.78 -18.99 -31.08
N GLU A 352 -1.98 -19.58 -31.09
CA GLU A 352 -3.12 -19.01 -30.38
C GLU A 352 -2.96 -19.03 -28.85
N PHE A 353 -2.28 -20.04 -28.31
CA PHE A 353 -2.01 -20.14 -26.88
C PHE A 353 -0.77 -19.33 -26.48
N LEU A 354 0.22 -19.21 -27.38
CA LEU A 354 1.36 -18.31 -27.19
C LEU A 354 0.95 -16.83 -27.16
N ALA A 355 -0.15 -16.47 -27.81
CA ALA A 355 -0.71 -15.13 -27.78
C ALA A 355 -1.46 -14.78 -26.47
N CYS A 356 -1.65 -15.74 -25.54
CA CYS A 356 -2.34 -15.46 -24.28
C CYS A 356 -1.45 -14.64 -23.32
N ASP A 357 -2.01 -13.55 -22.80
CA ASP A 357 -1.34 -12.60 -21.92
C ASP A 357 -1.63 -12.79 -20.42
N SER A 358 -2.61 -13.64 -20.09
CA SER A 358 -3.11 -13.79 -18.73
C SER A 358 -3.71 -15.17 -18.50
N LEU A 359 -3.82 -15.56 -17.23
CA LEU A 359 -4.48 -16.81 -16.85
C LEU A 359 -5.97 -16.82 -17.27
N SER A 360 -6.61 -15.65 -17.27
CA SER A 360 -7.99 -15.47 -17.70
C SER A 360 -8.16 -15.71 -19.21
N SER A 361 -7.30 -15.11 -20.05
CA SER A 361 -7.33 -15.33 -21.50
C SER A 361 -7.01 -16.78 -21.85
N LEU A 362 -6.04 -17.40 -21.16
CA LEU A 362 -5.74 -18.83 -21.28
C LEU A 362 -6.97 -19.71 -20.95
N ALA A 363 -7.65 -19.46 -19.83
CA ALA A 363 -8.80 -20.24 -19.42
C ALA A 363 -9.97 -20.15 -20.42
N LEU A 364 -10.24 -18.93 -20.93
CA LEU A 364 -11.24 -18.72 -21.98
C LEU A 364 -10.88 -19.47 -23.26
N LYS A 365 -9.61 -19.39 -23.68
CA LYS A 365 -9.14 -20.05 -24.91
C LYS A 365 -9.21 -21.57 -24.81
N LEU A 366 -8.87 -22.15 -23.66
CA LEU A 366 -9.03 -23.59 -23.40
C LEU A 366 -10.49 -24.07 -23.50
N VAL A 367 -11.45 -23.21 -23.15
CA VAL A 367 -12.87 -23.51 -23.32
C VAL A 367 -13.28 -23.43 -24.79
N GLN A 368 -12.95 -22.33 -25.46
CA GLN A 368 -13.27 -22.10 -26.87
C GLN A 368 -12.73 -23.19 -27.79
N SER A 369 -11.50 -23.61 -27.57
CA SER A 369 -10.81 -24.68 -28.32
C SER A 369 -11.17 -26.10 -27.87
N ARG A 370 -12.04 -26.26 -26.87
CA ARG A 370 -12.39 -27.54 -26.22
C ARG A 370 -11.20 -28.28 -25.57
N GLN A 371 -10.03 -27.67 -25.47
CA GLN A 371 -8.84 -28.25 -24.83
C GLN A 371 -9.03 -28.54 -23.33
N HIS A 372 -9.94 -27.84 -22.65
CA HIS A 372 -10.34 -28.15 -21.28
C HIS A 372 -10.92 -29.57 -21.08
N LEU A 373 -11.45 -30.20 -22.14
CA LEU A 373 -11.93 -31.59 -22.11
C LEU A 373 -10.79 -32.59 -22.27
N VAL A 374 -9.72 -32.20 -22.99
CA VAL A 374 -8.51 -33.01 -23.20
C VAL A 374 -7.60 -32.96 -21.96
N PHE A 375 -7.51 -31.78 -21.33
CA PHE A 375 -6.68 -31.53 -20.16
C PHE A 375 -7.51 -31.15 -18.91
N PRO A 376 -8.44 -32.00 -18.45
CA PRO A 376 -9.38 -31.65 -17.38
C PRO A 376 -8.71 -31.38 -16.02
N LEU A 377 -7.58 -32.03 -15.71
CA LEU A 377 -6.87 -31.83 -14.43
C LEU A 377 -6.09 -30.52 -14.44
N VAL A 378 -5.42 -30.21 -15.56
CA VAL A 378 -4.73 -28.91 -15.73
C VAL A 378 -5.74 -27.77 -15.74
N TYR A 379 -6.87 -27.92 -16.43
CA TYR A 379 -7.94 -26.93 -16.41
C TYR A 379 -8.53 -26.75 -15.00
N ARG A 380 -8.61 -27.81 -14.19
CA ARG A 380 -9.01 -27.72 -12.78
C ARG A 380 -8.01 -26.88 -11.96
N LEU A 381 -6.70 -27.04 -12.16
CA LEU A 381 -5.68 -26.18 -11.54
C LEU A 381 -5.84 -24.71 -11.94
N ILE A 382 -6.06 -24.43 -13.22
CA ILE A 382 -6.29 -23.07 -13.73
C ILE A 382 -7.53 -22.45 -13.07
N ARG A 383 -8.62 -23.22 -12.93
CA ARG A 383 -9.83 -22.75 -12.22
C ARG A 383 -9.55 -22.43 -10.75
N LEU A 384 -8.80 -23.28 -10.05
CA LEU A 384 -8.42 -23.03 -8.65
C LEU A 384 -7.59 -21.75 -8.54
N ALA A 385 -6.61 -21.57 -9.42
CA ALA A 385 -5.79 -20.37 -9.49
C ALA A 385 -6.62 -19.10 -9.74
N LEU A 386 -7.61 -19.14 -10.64
CA LEU A 386 -8.52 -18.02 -10.90
C LEU A 386 -9.45 -17.69 -9.72
N THR A 387 -9.69 -18.63 -8.80
CA THR A 387 -10.50 -18.38 -7.60
C THR A 387 -9.70 -17.77 -6.44
N LEU A 388 -8.37 -17.66 -6.57
CA LEU A 388 -7.51 -17.07 -5.55
C LEU A 388 -7.33 -15.56 -5.79
N LEU A 389 -7.73 -14.75 -4.80
CA LEU A 389 -7.41 -13.33 -4.78
C LEU A 389 -5.94 -13.14 -4.41
N VAL A 390 -5.11 -12.76 -5.39
CA VAL A 390 -3.69 -12.41 -5.14
C VAL A 390 -3.52 -10.92 -4.85
N ALA A 391 -4.41 -10.07 -5.39
CA ALA A 391 -4.46 -8.64 -5.12
C ALA A 391 -5.84 -8.25 -4.59
N THR A 392 -5.89 -7.65 -3.40
CA THR A 392 -7.14 -7.15 -2.78
C THR A 392 -7.36 -5.66 -3.05
N ALA A 393 -6.72 -5.08 -4.07
CA ALA A 393 -6.72 -3.65 -4.35
C ALA A 393 -8.14 -3.05 -4.48
N SER A 394 -9.11 -3.86 -4.90
CA SER A 394 -10.51 -3.46 -4.99
C SER A 394 -11.12 -3.13 -3.62
N LEU A 395 -10.67 -3.77 -2.53
CA LEU A 395 -11.17 -3.53 -1.18
C LEU A 395 -10.61 -2.24 -0.55
N GLU A 396 -9.39 -1.79 -0.92
CA GLU A 396 -8.89 -0.49 -0.46
C GLU A 396 -9.70 0.68 -1.06
N ARG A 397 -10.23 0.51 -2.29
CA ARG A 397 -11.14 1.49 -2.91
C ARG A 397 -12.45 1.65 -2.14
N VAL A 398 -12.92 0.59 -1.50
CA VAL A 398 -14.17 0.56 -0.72
C VAL A 398 -14.01 1.44 0.53
N PHE A 399 -12.85 1.38 1.22
CA PHE A 399 -12.57 2.25 2.36
C PHE A 399 -12.33 3.71 1.96
N SER A 400 -11.61 3.97 0.86
CA SER A 400 -11.44 5.33 0.33
C SER A 400 -12.78 5.93 -0.16
N ALA A 401 -13.63 5.11 -0.78
CA ALA A 401 -14.99 5.49 -1.15
C ALA A 401 -15.82 5.88 0.06
N MET A 402 -15.63 5.22 1.21
CA MET A 402 -16.32 5.56 2.44
C MET A 402 -16.04 7.01 2.86
N ASN A 403 -14.79 7.50 2.79
CA ASN A 403 -14.45 8.90 3.10
C ASN A 403 -15.10 9.89 2.11
N ILE A 404 -15.34 9.47 0.87
CA ILE A 404 -16.03 10.28 -0.14
C ILE A 404 -17.55 10.30 0.13
N ILE A 405 -18.12 9.18 0.56
CA ILE A 405 -19.56 9.02 0.82
C ILE A 405 -19.95 9.65 2.17
N LYS A 406 -19.13 9.44 3.21
CA LYS A 406 -19.26 10.02 4.56
C LYS A 406 -18.53 11.37 4.63
N MET A 407 -19.20 12.39 4.14
CA MET A 407 -18.83 13.78 4.42
C MET A 407 -19.39 14.23 5.76
N ASP A 408 -18.90 15.35 6.31
CA ASP A 408 -19.38 15.92 7.57
C ASP A 408 -20.92 16.10 7.61
N LEU A 409 -21.51 16.45 6.46
CA LEU A 409 -22.96 16.62 6.27
C LEU A 409 -23.74 15.28 6.21
N ARG A 410 -23.05 14.15 6.04
CA ARG A 410 -23.63 12.80 5.86
C ARG A 410 -23.25 11.82 6.98
N ASN A 411 -22.65 12.32 8.08
CA ASN A 411 -22.14 11.47 9.16
C ASN A 411 -23.20 10.72 9.99
N LYS A 412 -24.50 11.02 9.83
CA LYS A 412 -25.62 10.35 10.54
C LYS A 412 -26.38 9.31 9.70
N MET A 413 -25.78 8.82 8.62
CA MET A 413 -26.37 7.82 7.73
C MET A 413 -26.39 6.43 8.39
N GLY A 414 -27.48 5.67 8.20
CA GLY A 414 -27.56 4.28 8.66
C GLY A 414 -26.75 3.30 7.79
N ASP A 415 -26.36 2.16 8.38
CA ASP A 415 -25.45 1.19 7.75
C ASP A 415 -25.98 0.62 6.43
N ASP A 416 -27.29 0.37 6.33
CA ASP A 416 -27.91 -0.15 5.10
C ASP A 416 -27.76 0.84 3.93
N TRP A 417 -28.05 2.12 4.18
CA TRP A 417 -27.96 3.17 3.17
C TRP A 417 -26.49 3.46 2.78
N LEU A 418 -25.57 3.36 3.75
CA LEU A 418 -24.14 3.44 3.47
C LEU A 418 -23.71 2.29 2.55
N ASN A 419 -24.11 1.06 2.86
CA ASN A 419 -23.78 -0.11 2.05
C ASN A 419 -24.30 0.01 0.61
N ASP A 420 -25.53 0.47 0.42
CA ASP A 420 -26.10 0.67 -0.92
C ASP A 420 -25.31 1.71 -1.73
N LEU A 421 -24.97 2.85 -1.12
CA LEU A 421 -24.16 3.88 -1.77
C LEU A 421 -22.73 3.41 -2.08
N MET A 422 -22.15 2.62 -1.17
CA MET A 422 -20.83 2.03 -1.37
C MET A 422 -20.83 1.11 -2.59
N VAL A 423 -21.84 0.25 -2.74
CA VAL A 423 -21.98 -0.64 -3.91
C VAL A 423 -22.08 0.18 -5.20
N CYS A 424 -22.94 1.21 -5.24
CA CYS A 424 -23.07 2.08 -6.40
C CYS A 424 -21.76 2.79 -6.78
N PHE A 425 -20.99 3.25 -5.78
CA PHE A 425 -19.74 3.97 -6.02
C PHE A 425 -18.59 3.05 -6.48
N VAL A 426 -18.48 1.88 -5.84
CA VAL A 426 -17.43 0.88 -6.13
C VAL A 426 -17.67 0.27 -7.50
N GLU A 427 -18.91 -0.12 -7.79
CA GLU A 427 -19.32 -0.74 -9.05
C GLU A 427 -19.87 0.28 -10.06
N ARG A 428 -19.33 1.52 -10.06
CA ARG A 428 -19.82 2.61 -10.92
C ARG A 428 -19.89 2.25 -12.41
N GLU A 429 -18.98 1.40 -12.88
CA GLU A 429 -18.94 0.95 -14.28
C GLU A 429 -20.09 0.00 -14.61
N ILE A 430 -20.52 -0.83 -13.65
CA ILE A 430 -21.69 -1.70 -13.79
C ILE A 430 -22.95 -0.85 -13.63
N PHE A 431 -22.98 0.04 -12.63
CA PHE A 431 -24.10 0.94 -12.38
C PHE A 431 -24.38 1.82 -13.62
N ALA A 432 -23.35 2.36 -14.27
CA ALA A 432 -23.47 3.14 -15.49
C ALA A 432 -24.02 2.35 -16.69
N LYS A 433 -23.97 1.00 -16.67
CA LYS A 433 -24.56 0.14 -17.71
C LYS A 433 -26.04 -0.14 -17.47
N ILE A 434 -26.56 0.14 -16.28
CA ILE A 434 -27.97 -0.02 -15.96
C ILE A 434 -28.71 1.22 -16.45
N SER A 435 -29.72 1.03 -17.30
CA SER A 435 -30.52 2.14 -17.82
C SER A 435 -31.53 2.64 -16.78
N ASP A 436 -31.78 3.94 -16.76
CA ASP A 436 -32.78 4.57 -15.88
C ASP A 436 -34.17 3.94 -16.03
N ASN A 437 -34.55 3.56 -17.25
CA ASN A 437 -35.81 2.87 -17.51
C ASN A 437 -35.92 1.52 -16.77
N GLN A 438 -34.84 0.75 -16.70
CA GLN A 438 -34.82 -0.50 -15.93
C GLN A 438 -34.93 -0.25 -14.43
N ILE A 439 -34.28 0.80 -13.93
CA ILE A 439 -34.38 1.22 -12.52
C ILE A 439 -35.82 1.62 -12.19
N MET A 440 -36.46 2.43 -13.05
CA MET A 440 -37.85 2.86 -12.88
C MET A 440 -38.81 1.67 -12.90
N ILE A 441 -38.68 0.76 -13.87
CA ILE A 441 -39.52 -0.44 -13.96
C ILE A 441 -39.38 -1.30 -12.70
N HIS A 442 -38.14 -1.53 -12.24
CA HIS A 442 -37.88 -2.28 -11.02
C HIS A 442 -38.49 -1.59 -9.79
N PHE A 443 -38.28 -0.28 -9.65
CA PHE A 443 -38.84 0.52 -8.55
C PHE A 443 -40.38 0.50 -8.55
N HIS A 444 -41.02 0.58 -9.72
CA HIS A 444 -42.47 0.48 -9.86
C HIS A 444 -42.99 -0.91 -9.47
N ALA A 445 -42.22 -1.97 -9.70
CA ALA A 445 -42.57 -3.34 -9.34
C ALA A 445 -42.44 -3.64 -7.82
N LEU A 446 -41.74 -2.78 -7.05
CA LEU A 446 -41.64 -2.93 -5.60
C LEU A 446 -42.99 -2.65 -4.93
N LYS A 447 -43.48 -3.64 -4.14
CA LYS A 447 -44.79 -3.59 -3.45
C LYS A 447 -44.83 -2.59 -2.28
N SER A 448 -43.68 -2.25 -1.67
CA SER A 448 -43.57 -1.28 -0.57
C SER A 448 -42.73 -0.07 -1.00
N ARG A 449 -43.39 1.03 -1.36
CA ARG A 449 -42.75 2.22 -1.95
C ARG A 449 -42.39 3.32 -0.95
N ARG A 450 -42.67 3.13 0.35
CA ARG A 450 -42.23 4.08 1.38
C ARG A 450 -40.76 3.84 1.69
N GLY A 451 -39.89 4.67 1.12
CA GLY A 451 -38.56 4.86 1.70
C GLY A 451 -38.74 5.41 3.11
N HIS A 452 -38.29 4.66 4.11
CA HIS A 452 -38.17 5.20 5.47
C HIS A 452 -37.00 6.19 5.44
N LEU A 453 -37.29 7.45 5.12
CA LEU A 453 -36.32 8.51 5.35
C LEU A 453 -35.93 8.45 6.84
N PRO A 454 -34.64 8.63 7.19
CA PRO A 454 -34.24 8.73 8.59
C PRO A 454 -35.14 9.79 9.27
N PRO A 455 -35.68 9.52 10.46
CA PRO A 455 -36.52 10.49 11.14
C PRO A 455 -35.74 11.79 11.26
N GLN A 456 -36.32 12.88 10.74
CA GLN A 456 -35.75 14.22 10.94
C GLN A 456 -35.62 14.42 12.45
N THR A 457 -34.39 14.45 12.96
CA THR A 457 -34.12 14.88 14.32
C THR A 457 -34.74 16.25 14.49
N ARG A 458 -35.88 16.32 15.20
CA ARG A 458 -36.47 17.59 15.62
C ARG A 458 -35.44 18.27 16.52
N VAL A 459 -34.76 19.27 15.97
CA VAL A 459 -34.00 20.22 16.78
C VAL A 459 -35.04 21.03 17.55
N HIS A 460 -35.33 20.62 18.77
CA HIS A 460 -36.04 21.46 19.72
C HIS A 460 -35.06 22.57 20.14
N TYR A 461 -35.19 23.73 19.50
CA TYR A 461 -34.73 24.96 20.14
C TYR A 461 -35.63 25.21 21.34
N ALA A 462 -35.12 24.90 22.53
CA ALA A 462 -35.66 25.42 23.76
C ALA A 462 -35.35 26.93 23.79
N ILE A 463 -36.34 27.73 23.42
CA ILE A 463 -36.37 29.14 23.81
C ILE A 463 -36.86 29.14 25.25
N THR A 464 -35.94 29.30 26.20
CA THR A 464 -36.28 29.75 27.55
C THR A 464 -36.00 31.25 27.61
N SER A 465 -37.09 31.98 27.87
CA SER A 465 -37.20 33.40 28.20
C SER A 465 -36.22 33.89 29.25
#